data_AF-E1NS80-F1
#
_entry.id   AF-E1NS80-F1
#
_cell.length_a   1.000
_cell.length_b   1.000
_cell.length_c   1.000
_cell.angle_alpha   90.00
_cell.angle_beta   90.00
_cell.angle_gamma   90.00
#
_symmetry.space_group_name_H-M   'P 1'
#
loop_
_entity.id
_entity.type
_entity.pdbx_description
1 polymer ?
#
loop_
_entity_poly.entity_id
_entity_poly.type
_entity_poly.pdbx_seq_one_letter_code
_entity_poly.pdbx_strand_id
1 'polypeptide(L)'
;MLFISWNIDSLNAALTGDSDRAHETRSVLNKIKEANPDVVAIQETKLRANGPTKKHCDILADIFEDYQYVWRSSQEPARKSYAGTMFLYKKITIHK
;
A
#
# COMPACT_ATOMS: atom_id res chain seq x y z
N MET A 1 -17.14 -7.37 8.93
CA MET A 1 -15.73 -7.28 8.51
C MET A 1 -15.69 -6.89 7.04
N LEU A 2 -14.81 -5.98 6.65
CA LEU A 2 -14.65 -5.53 5.27
C LEU A 2 -13.21 -5.75 4.81
N PHE A 3 -13.05 -6.40 3.67
CA PHE A 3 -11.76 -6.64 3.03
C PHE A 3 -11.78 -6.07 1.62
N ILE A 4 -10.76 -5.29 1.28
CA ILE A 4 -10.57 -4.74 -0.06
C ILE A 4 -9.28 -5.31 -0.62
N SER A 5 -9.30 -5.77 -1.87
CA SER A 5 -8.11 -6.19 -2.59
C SER A 5 -7.96 -5.37 -3.85
N TRP A 6 -6.74 -4.91 -4.13
CA TRP A 6 -6.47 -4.10 -5.29
C TRP A 6 -5.06 -4.34 -5.85
N ASN A 7 -5.01 -4.58 -7.16
CA ASN A 7 -3.76 -4.52 -7.91
C ASN A 7 -3.50 -3.06 -8.30
N ILE A 8 -2.51 -2.44 -7.66
CA ILE A 8 -2.22 -1.00 -7.81
C ILE A 8 -1.29 -0.69 -8.99
N ASP A 9 -0.64 -1.72 -9.55
CA ASP A 9 0.33 -1.57 -10.65
C ASP A 9 1.43 -0.52 -10.36
N SER A 10 2.22 -0.78 -9.32
CA SER A 10 3.30 0.02 -8.74
C SER A 10 2.90 0.99 -7.62
N LEU A 11 3.33 0.66 -6.40
CA LEU A 11 3.18 1.53 -5.23
C LEU A 11 4.01 2.82 -5.38
N ASN A 12 5.17 2.74 -6.03
CA ASN A 12 6.00 3.93 -6.25
C ASN A 12 5.30 4.92 -7.19
N ALA A 13 4.74 4.44 -8.30
CA ALA A 13 4.00 5.28 -9.23
C ALA A 13 2.77 5.91 -8.56
N ALA A 14 2.03 5.12 -7.78
CA ALA A 14 0.87 5.58 -7.03
C ALA A 14 1.19 6.70 -6.04
N LEU A 15 2.20 6.49 -5.18
CA LEU A 15 2.45 7.38 -4.06
C LEU A 15 3.31 8.59 -4.43
N THR A 16 4.23 8.45 -5.39
CA THR A 16 5.25 9.48 -5.67
C THR A 16 5.19 10.06 -7.07
N GLY A 17 4.39 9.46 -7.96
CA GLY A 17 4.19 9.97 -9.31
C GLY A 17 3.38 11.27 -9.34
N ASP A 18 3.63 12.08 -10.37
CA ASP A 18 3.00 13.39 -10.56
C ASP A 18 2.11 13.45 -11.82
N SER A 19 1.86 12.31 -12.47
CA SER A 19 0.92 12.24 -13.58
C SER A 19 -0.53 12.30 -13.09
N ASP A 20 -1.46 12.64 -13.98
CA ASP A 20 -2.91 12.61 -13.70
C ASP A 20 -3.35 11.25 -13.14
N ARG A 21 -2.86 10.16 -13.73
CA ARG A 21 -3.09 8.80 -13.23
C ARG A 21 -2.61 8.62 -11.78
N ALA A 22 -1.48 9.21 -11.40
CA ALA A 22 -0.98 9.10 -10.03
C ALA A 22 -1.88 9.87 -9.04
N HIS A 23 -2.40 11.04 -9.44
CA HIS A 23 -3.39 11.79 -8.66
C HIS A 23 -4.71 11.01 -8.52
N GLU A 24 -5.22 10.42 -9.60
CA GLU A 24 -6.41 9.54 -9.56
C GLU A 24 -6.19 8.33 -8.65
N THR A 25 -5.01 7.71 -8.73
CA THR A 25 -4.64 6.55 -7.89
C THR A 25 -4.65 6.93 -6.41
N ARG A 26 -4.15 8.12 -6.04
CA ARG A 26 -4.26 8.65 -4.67
C ARG A 26 -5.71 8.92 -4.25
N SER A 27 -6.55 9.43 -5.14
CA SER A 27 -7.98 9.60 -4.87
C SER A 27 -8.65 8.25 -4.55
N VAL A 28 -8.30 7.18 -5.27
CA VAL A 28 -8.78 5.82 -4.99
C VAL A 28 -8.29 5.33 -3.62
N LEU A 29 -7.02 5.57 -3.26
CA LEU A 29 -6.52 5.21 -1.92
C LEU A 29 -7.31 5.92 -0.81
N ASN A 30 -7.64 7.20 -0.97
CA ASN A 30 -8.46 7.95 -0.02
C ASN A 30 -9.87 7.35 0.09
N LYS A 31 -10.52 7.04 -1.03
CA LYS A 31 -11.83 6.36 -1.03
C LYS A 31 -11.78 4.99 -0.35
N ILE A 32 -10.69 4.24 -0.52
CA ILE A 32 -10.48 2.97 0.18
C ILE A 32 -10.36 3.20 1.69
N LYS A 33 -9.61 4.23 2.15
CA LYS A 33 -9.57 4.59 3.58
C LYS A 33 -10.94 5.00 4.11
N GLU A 34 -11.68 5.81 3.37
CA GLU A 34 -13.04 6.28 3.72
C GLU A 34 -14.02 5.11 3.88
N ALA A 35 -13.90 4.06 3.06
CA ALA A 35 -14.67 2.83 3.21
C ALA A 35 -14.35 2.06 4.51
N ASN A 36 -13.31 2.47 5.24
CA ASN A 36 -12.90 1.95 6.54
C ASN A 36 -12.76 0.41 6.59
N PRO A 37 -12.04 -0.23 5.64
CA PRO A 37 -11.87 -1.68 5.60
C PRO A 37 -11.03 -2.19 6.76
N ASP A 38 -11.28 -3.39 7.24
CA ASP A 38 -10.44 -4.00 8.27
C ASP A 38 -9.06 -4.40 7.72
N VAL A 39 -9.02 -4.78 6.44
CA VAL A 39 -7.78 -5.09 5.70
C VAL A 39 -7.86 -4.59 4.26
N VAL A 40 -6.76 -4.02 3.77
CA VAL A 40 -6.51 -3.71 2.35
C VAL A 40 -5.33 -4.55 1.88
N ALA A 41 -5.58 -5.46 0.93
CA ALA A 41 -4.55 -6.25 0.28
C ALA A 41 -4.16 -5.58 -1.05
N ILE A 42 -2.91 -5.15 -1.16
CA ILE A 42 -2.35 -4.51 -2.36
C ILE A 42 -1.44 -5.51 -3.08
N GLN A 43 -1.67 -5.73 -4.37
CA GLN A 43 -0.81 -6.52 -5.26
C GLN A 43 -0.07 -5.63 -6.25
N GLU A 44 0.94 -6.18 -6.93
CA GLU A 44 1.82 -5.46 -7.86
C GLU A 44 2.45 -4.22 -7.22
N THR A 45 2.91 -4.35 -5.97
CA THR A 45 3.55 -3.22 -5.29
C THR A 45 4.83 -2.78 -5.99
N LYS A 46 5.50 -3.70 -6.69
CA LYS A 46 6.76 -3.48 -7.44
C LYS A 46 7.84 -2.84 -6.58
N LEU A 47 7.81 -3.12 -5.28
CA LEU A 47 8.79 -2.63 -4.33
C LEU A 47 10.13 -3.32 -4.53
N ARG A 48 11.21 -2.59 -4.25
CA ARG A 48 12.57 -3.14 -4.12
C ARG A 48 12.62 -4.22 -3.04
N ALA A 49 13.68 -5.03 -3.04
CA ALA A 49 13.89 -6.09 -2.06
C ALA A 49 13.82 -5.61 -0.59
N ASN A 50 14.30 -4.39 -0.33
CA ASN A 50 14.29 -3.77 1.01
C ASN A 50 12.97 -3.05 1.35
N GLY A 51 11.94 -3.20 0.51
CA GLY A 51 10.60 -2.69 0.76
C GLY A 51 10.43 -1.18 0.51
N PRO A 52 9.41 -0.56 1.14
CA PRO A 52 9.08 0.84 0.92
C PRO A 52 10.23 1.79 1.30
N THR A 53 10.27 2.96 0.67
CA THR A 53 11.22 4.04 1.02
C THR A 53 10.64 4.86 2.18
N LYS A 54 11.46 5.70 2.81
CA LYS A 54 10.97 6.64 3.83
C LYS A 54 9.78 7.47 3.32
N LYS A 55 9.89 8.02 2.10
CA LYS A 55 8.81 8.77 1.45
C LYS A 55 7.53 7.94 1.28
N HIS A 56 7.63 6.65 0.93
CA HIS A 56 6.44 5.77 0.89
C HIS A 56 5.82 5.61 2.27
N CYS A 57 6.64 5.38 3.29
CA CYS A 57 6.17 5.21 4.67
C CYS A 57 5.45 6.47 5.16
N ASP A 58 6.02 7.65 4.92
CA ASP A 58 5.46 8.94 5.35
C ASP A 58 4.07 9.17 4.71
N ILE A 59 3.93 8.93 3.40
CA ILE A 59 2.66 9.08 2.68
C ILE A 59 1.62 8.03 3.12
N LEU A 60 2.04 6.78 3.33
CA LEU A 60 1.14 5.73 3.83
C LEU A 60 0.66 6.04 5.25
N ALA A 61 1.51 6.59 6.11
CA ALA A 61 1.14 6.99 7.46
C ALA A 61 0.15 8.17 7.47
N ASP A 62 0.24 9.06 6.48
CA ASP A 62 -0.71 10.18 6.30
C ASP A 62 -2.08 9.68 5.83
N ILE A 63 -2.14 8.83 4.80
CA ILE A 63 -3.42 8.33 4.25
C ILE A 63 -4.07 7.28 5.18
N PHE A 64 -3.27 6.40 5.79
CA PHE A 64 -3.74 5.26 6.57
C PHE A 64 -3.25 5.32 8.03
N GLU A 65 -3.45 6.46 8.70
CA GLU A 65 -2.96 6.73 10.07
C GLU A 65 -3.31 5.65 11.11
N ASP A 66 -4.52 5.07 11.01
CA ASP A 66 -5.02 4.04 11.94
C ASP A 66 -4.61 2.61 11.57
N TYR A 67 -3.79 2.44 10.53
CA TYR A 67 -3.42 1.13 10.02
C TYR A 67 -1.95 0.83 10.31
N GLN A 68 -1.63 -0.45 10.37
CA GLN A 68 -0.27 -0.96 10.22
C GLN A 68 -0.16 -1.67 8.88
N TYR A 69 1.05 -1.92 8.42
CA TYR A 69 1.25 -2.73 7.23
C TYR A 69 2.39 -3.73 7.35
N VAL A 70 2.26 -4.81 6.58
CA VAL A 70 3.33 -5.75 6.27
C VAL A 70 3.46 -5.85 4.76
N TRP A 71 4.64 -6.18 4.26
CA TRP A 71 4.91 -6.26 2.83
C TRP A 71 5.80 -7.45 2.51
N ARG A 72 5.73 -7.91 1.26
CA ARG A 72 6.64 -8.90 0.69
C ARG A 72 7.00 -8.50 -0.73
N SER A 73 8.27 -8.26 -0.97
CA SER A 73 8.78 -7.95 -2.32
C SER A 73 9.06 -9.22 -3.12
N SER A 74 9.09 -9.08 -4.44
CA SER A 74 9.64 -10.09 -5.34
C SER A 74 11.11 -10.42 -4.99
N GLN A 75 11.47 -11.69 -5.11
CA GLN A 75 12.79 -12.25 -4.82
C GLN A 75 13.18 -13.22 -5.95
N GLU A 76 14.48 -13.52 -6.07
CA GLU A 76 14.99 -14.48 -7.06
C GLU A 76 14.27 -15.84 -6.96
N PRO A 77 13.97 -16.50 -8.10
CA PRO A 77 14.40 -16.18 -9.47
C PRO A 77 13.55 -15.11 -10.18
N ALA A 78 12.56 -14.51 -9.51
CA ALA A 78 11.76 -13.44 -10.12
C ALA A 78 12.57 -12.14 -10.21
N ARG A 79 12.35 -11.38 -11.29
CA ARG A 79 13.02 -10.07 -11.49
C ARG A 79 12.75 -9.14 -10.30
N LYS A 80 13.81 -8.47 -9.84
CA LYS A 80 13.73 -7.44 -8.78
C LYS A 80 12.70 -6.37 -9.13
N SER A 81 11.88 -5.98 -8.15
CA SER A 81 10.84 -4.95 -8.29
C SER A 81 9.79 -5.27 -9.37
N TYR A 82 9.63 -6.54 -9.74
CA TYR A 82 8.66 -6.96 -10.76
C TYR A 82 7.26 -7.14 -10.19
N ALA A 83 7.18 -7.74 -9.01
CA ALA A 83 5.94 -8.01 -8.29
C ALA A 83 6.09 -7.63 -6.81
N GLY A 84 5.10 -7.98 -6.01
CA GLY A 84 5.13 -7.83 -4.56
C GLY A 84 3.73 -7.57 -4.02
N THR A 85 3.56 -7.79 -2.72
CA THR A 85 2.30 -7.58 -2.02
C THR A 85 2.49 -6.74 -0.77
N MET A 86 1.43 -6.05 -0.36
CA MET A 86 1.35 -5.32 0.90
C MET A 86 -0.03 -5.53 1.50
N PHE A 87 -0.10 -5.69 2.81
CA PHE A 87 -1.35 -5.73 3.56
C PHE A 87 -1.35 -4.55 4.51
N LEU A 88 -2.34 -3.68 4.41
CA LEU A 88 -2.68 -2.68 5.41
C LEU A 88 -3.80 -3.26 6.28
N TYR A 89 -3.69 -3.19 7.60
CA TYR A 89 -4.71 -3.69 8.52
C TYR A 89 -4.89 -2.72 9.68
N LYS A 90 -6.13 -2.57 10.16
CA LYS A 90 -6.44 -1.66 11.27
C LYS A 90 -5.63 -2.03 12.51
N LYS A 91 -5.11 -1.02 13.20
CA LYS A 91 -4.53 -1.17 14.54
C LYS A 91 -5.62 -1.67 15.48
N ILE A 92 -5.33 -2.76 16.20
CA ILE A 92 -6.19 -3.18 17.31
C ILE A 92 -5.72 -2.41 18.54
N THR A 93 -6.51 -1.42 18.96
CA THR A 93 -6.31 -0.81 20.28
C THR A 93 -6.82 -1.78 21.34
N ILE A 94 -5.91 -2.50 21.98
CA ILE A 94 -6.23 -3.24 23.20
C ILE A 94 -6.15 -2.24 24.35
N HIS A 95 -7.29 -1.74 24.81
CA HIS A 95 -7.34 -1.08 26.12
C HIS A 95 -7.02 -2.16 27.16
N LYS A 96 -5.85 -2.06 27.79
CA LYS A 96 -5.49 -2.86 28.97
C LYS A 96 -6.22 -2.36 30.19
#